data_AF-F0ZK42-F1
#
_entry.id   AF-F0ZK42-F1
#
_cell.length_a   1.000
_cell.length_b   1.000
_cell.length_c   1.000
_cell.angle_alpha   90.00
_cell.angle_beta   90.00
_cell.angle_gamma   90.00
#
_symmetry.space_group_name_H-M   'P 1'
#
loop_
_entity.id
_entity.type
_entity.pdbx_description
1 polymer ?
#
loop_
_entity_poly.entity_id
_entity_poly.type
_entity_poly.pdbx_seq_one_letter_code
_entity_poly.pdbx_strand_id
1 'polypeptide(L)'
;FSFAGNQFTIIKGGLKLSLSIKDWLFQSNLNTLQVQMSSDIQIDTNRDNKCNNDNNDAEIESSSNNNYLSNNINYLKITKNNRILYARFQDIMLSDNRPTTILAKLISSDKSSVRIGLNLPHCSDCLIDPDFSLLVSTDYKFECKEKSKKWIIAVSVILGVVAFVAIAIGLYVALKKSTVLKIKVYKLKKLLKNNN
;
A
#
# COMPACT_ATOMS: atom_id res chain seq x y z
N PHE A 1 -26.98 -1.01 8.25
CA PHE A 1 -26.87 -0.16 9.45
C PHE A 1 -27.85 1.00 9.32
N SER A 2 -28.26 1.59 10.45
CA SER A 2 -29.14 2.76 10.48
C SER A 2 -28.56 3.80 11.42
N PHE A 3 -28.51 5.05 11.00
CA PHE A 3 -28.07 6.20 11.79
C PHE A 3 -28.88 7.44 11.43
N ALA A 4 -29.34 8.19 12.43
CA ALA A 4 -30.10 9.43 12.26
C ALA A 4 -31.28 9.36 11.26
N GLY A 5 -31.93 8.19 11.16
CA GLY A 5 -33.05 7.94 10.24
C GLY A 5 -32.63 7.48 8.83
N ASN A 6 -31.33 7.47 8.52
CA ASN A 6 -30.79 7.00 7.26
C ASN A 6 -30.30 5.55 7.36
N GLN A 7 -30.66 4.74 6.37
CA GLN A 7 -30.13 3.40 6.21
C GLN A 7 -28.93 3.41 5.26
N PHE A 8 -27.88 2.68 5.65
CA PHE A 8 -26.69 2.52 4.82
C PHE A 8 -26.03 1.16 5.02
N THR A 9 -25.31 0.72 4.00
CA THR A 9 -24.59 -0.55 3.96
C THR A 9 -23.10 -0.30 3.92
N ILE A 10 -22.35 -1.03 4.74
CA ILE A 10 -20.89 -1.02 4.74
C ILE A 10 -20.43 -2.27 4.02
N ILE A 11 -19.54 -2.12 3.04
CA ILE A 11 -18.98 -3.24 2.29
C ILE A 11 -17.98 -4.04 3.16
N LYS A 12 -17.69 -5.27 2.75
CA LYS A 12 -16.67 -6.09 3.42
C LYS A 12 -15.30 -5.38 3.37
N GLY A 13 -14.64 -5.25 4.52
CA GLY A 13 -13.40 -4.48 4.65
C GLY A 13 -13.59 -2.98 4.91
N GLY A 14 -14.85 -2.52 4.99
CA GLY A 14 -15.16 -1.18 5.47
C GLY A 14 -15.06 -1.04 6.99
N LEU A 15 -14.86 0.20 7.43
CA LEU A 15 -14.74 0.61 8.81
C LEU A 15 -15.87 1.59 9.15
N LYS A 16 -16.51 1.35 10.30
CA LYS A 16 -17.50 2.25 10.89
C LYS A 16 -16.88 3.00 12.05
N LEU A 17 -17.01 4.32 12.10
CA LEU A 17 -16.56 5.13 13.23
C LEU A 17 -17.76 5.87 13.80
N SER A 18 -17.88 5.89 15.12
CA SER A 18 -18.88 6.71 15.81
C SER A 18 -18.21 7.61 16.83
N LEU A 19 -18.56 8.87 16.82
CA LEU A 19 -18.04 9.91 17.71
C LEU A 19 -19.19 10.47 18.53
N SER A 20 -19.09 10.38 19.86
CA SER A 20 -20.03 10.99 20.80
C SER A 20 -19.30 12.08 21.58
N ILE A 21 -19.87 13.28 21.57
CA ILE A 21 -19.40 14.46 22.29
C ILE A 21 -20.53 14.88 23.21
N LYS A 22 -20.24 14.98 24.50
CA LYS A 22 -21.22 15.36 25.52
C LYS A 22 -20.73 16.56 26.31
N ASP A 23 -21.67 17.42 26.69
CA ASP A 23 -21.45 18.54 27.60
C ASP A 23 -20.34 19.51 27.13
N TRP A 24 -20.21 19.70 25.81
CA TRP A 24 -19.27 20.70 25.28
C TRP A 24 -19.78 22.11 25.59
N LEU A 25 -18.93 22.92 26.23
CA LEU A 25 -19.29 24.27 26.64
C LEU A 25 -19.14 25.25 25.47
N PHE A 26 -20.23 25.49 24.75
CA PHE A 26 -20.30 26.57 23.76
C PHE A 26 -20.40 27.93 24.47
N GLN A 27 -19.66 28.93 23.98
CA GLN A 27 -19.76 30.29 24.54
C GLN A 27 -21.07 30.98 24.15
N SER A 28 -21.69 30.57 23.03
CA SER A 28 -22.98 31.09 22.58
C SER A 28 -23.70 30.08 21.68
N ASN A 29 -25.00 30.29 21.46
CA ASN A 29 -25.81 29.48 20.55
C ASN A 29 -25.43 29.65 19.06
N LEU A 30 -24.62 30.68 18.72
CA LEU A 30 -24.14 30.94 17.37
C LEU A 30 -22.78 30.29 17.10
N ASN A 31 -22.15 29.70 18.12
CA ASN A 31 -20.87 29.05 17.96
C ASN A 31 -21.03 27.69 17.27
N THR A 32 -19.99 27.29 16.53
CA THR A 32 -19.88 25.96 15.95
C THR A 32 -18.65 25.26 16.52
N LEU A 33 -18.77 23.96 16.79
CA LEU A 33 -17.66 23.12 17.22
C LEU A 33 -17.07 22.45 15.98
N GLN A 34 -15.78 22.65 15.73
CA GLN A 34 -15.09 21.97 14.63
C GLN A 34 -14.27 20.79 15.16
N VAL A 35 -14.70 19.57 14.83
CA VAL A 35 -13.94 18.35 15.10
C VAL A 35 -12.97 18.12 13.95
N GLN A 36 -11.67 18.10 14.22
CA GLN A 36 -10.65 17.82 13.20
C GLN A 36 -10.13 16.39 13.33
N MET A 37 -10.28 15.62 12.26
CA MET A 37 -9.72 14.29 12.12
C MET A 37 -8.50 14.37 11.19
N SER A 38 -7.36 13.85 11.64
CA SER A 38 -6.15 13.74 10.83
C SER A 38 -5.81 12.28 10.62
N SER A 39 -5.37 11.92 9.42
CA SER A 39 -4.88 10.58 9.09
C SER A 39 -3.57 10.69 8.34
N ASP A 40 -2.57 9.95 8.80
CA ASP A 40 -1.32 9.75 8.08
C ASP A 40 -1.49 8.65 7.03
N ILE A 41 -0.95 8.90 5.84
CA ILE A 41 -0.98 8.00 4.69
C ILE A 41 0.38 7.32 4.61
N GLN A 42 0.53 6.23 5.37
CA GLN A 42 1.72 5.41 5.38
C GLN A 42 1.37 3.97 5.03
N ILE A 43 2.23 3.32 4.24
CA ILE A 43 2.14 1.91 3.93
C ILE A 43 3.43 1.25 4.38
N ASP A 44 3.32 0.20 5.19
CA ASP A 44 4.48 -0.59 5.62
C ASP A 44 5.10 -1.30 4.41
N THR A 45 6.21 -0.75 3.92
CA THR A 45 6.95 -1.28 2.78
C THR A 45 7.60 -2.63 3.05
N ASN A 46 7.68 -3.08 4.32
CA ASN A 46 8.28 -4.36 4.67
C ASN A 46 7.35 -5.56 4.47
N ARG A 47 6.03 -5.33 4.37
CA ARG A 47 5.03 -6.42 4.26
C ARG A 47 4.32 -6.46 2.91
N ASP A 48 4.50 -5.45 2.07
CA ASP A 48 3.70 -5.29 0.86
C ASP A 48 4.35 -5.87 -0.40
N ASN A 49 3.50 -6.49 -1.23
CA ASN A 49 3.79 -7.00 -2.56
C ASN A 49 4.59 -5.96 -3.36
N LYS A 50 5.88 -6.24 -3.62
CA LYS A 50 6.81 -5.38 -4.40
C LYS A 50 6.26 -4.95 -5.77
N CYS A 51 5.26 -5.65 -6.28
CA CYS A 51 4.62 -5.41 -7.57
C CYS A 51 3.46 -4.40 -7.55
N ASN A 52 3.00 -3.97 -6.37
CA ASN A 52 1.99 -2.91 -6.18
C ASN A 52 2.57 -1.67 -5.51
N ASN A 53 3.86 -1.69 -5.17
CA ASN A 53 4.51 -0.51 -4.62
C ASN A 53 4.66 0.51 -5.74
N ASP A 54 3.80 1.52 -5.70
CA ASP A 54 3.96 2.68 -6.54
C ASP A 54 4.79 3.70 -5.75
N ASN A 55 5.99 4.00 -6.24
CA ASN A 55 6.83 5.02 -5.62
C ASN A 55 6.21 6.43 -5.75
N ASN A 56 5.09 6.57 -6.45
CA ASN A 56 4.31 7.78 -6.55
C ASN A 56 3.71 8.17 -5.20
N ASP A 57 3.55 9.48 -4.99
CA ASP A 57 2.86 10.03 -3.83
C ASP A 57 1.39 9.58 -3.77
N ALA A 58 0.75 9.70 -2.60
CA ALA A 58 -0.68 9.41 -2.51
C ALA A 58 -1.49 10.43 -3.33
N GLU A 59 -2.48 9.94 -4.06
CA GLU A 59 -3.45 10.77 -4.76
C GLU A 59 -4.69 10.93 -3.89
N ILE A 60 -5.13 12.17 -3.70
CA ILE A 60 -6.28 12.50 -2.86
C ILE A 60 -7.30 13.25 -3.70
N GLU A 61 -8.48 12.65 -3.87
CA GLU A 61 -9.61 13.23 -4.57
C GLU A 61 -10.74 13.48 -3.56
N SER A 62 -11.38 14.65 -3.63
CA SER A 62 -12.58 14.93 -2.85
C SER A 62 -13.72 15.41 -3.74
N SER A 63 -14.95 15.11 -3.36
CA SER A 63 -16.14 15.57 -4.07
C SER A 63 -17.25 15.98 -3.11
N SER A 64 -18.07 16.92 -3.58
CA SER A 64 -19.23 17.48 -2.89
C SER A 64 -20.45 17.37 -3.78
N ASN A 65 -21.59 17.05 -3.20
CA ASN A 65 -22.89 17.16 -3.87
C ASN A 65 -23.39 18.62 -3.90
N ASN A 66 -22.78 19.52 -3.13
CA ASN A 66 -23.15 20.92 -3.04
C ASN A 66 -21.96 21.82 -3.45
N ASN A 67 -22.00 22.29 -4.69
CA ASN A 67 -20.95 23.11 -5.30
C ASN A 67 -20.95 24.57 -4.82
N TYR A 68 -21.99 25.00 -4.08
CA TYR A 68 -22.11 26.37 -3.58
C TYR A 68 -21.35 26.58 -2.26
N LEU A 69 -20.96 25.51 -1.58
CA LEU A 69 -20.22 25.54 -0.32
C LEU A 69 -18.74 25.23 -0.59
N SER A 70 -17.89 26.26 -0.58
CA SER A 70 -16.45 26.11 -0.76
C SER A 70 -15.85 25.09 0.22
N ASN A 71 -15.07 24.14 -0.32
CA ASN A 71 -14.36 23.10 0.41
C ASN A 71 -15.24 22.13 1.22
N ASN A 72 -16.54 22.09 0.97
CA ASN A 72 -17.40 21.02 1.49
C ASN A 72 -16.99 19.68 0.86
N ILE A 73 -17.06 18.59 1.62
CA ILE A 73 -16.80 17.25 1.13
C ILE A 73 -17.89 16.29 1.59
N ASN A 74 -18.43 15.49 0.67
CA ASN A 74 -19.26 14.33 0.98
C ASN A 74 -18.47 13.04 0.83
N TYR A 75 -17.49 13.04 -0.07
CA TYR A 75 -16.66 11.88 -0.35
C TYR A 75 -15.19 12.26 -0.42
N LEU A 76 -14.35 11.38 0.09
CA LEU A 76 -12.91 11.47 0.01
C LEU A 76 -12.36 10.12 -0.48
N LYS A 77 -11.52 10.16 -1.50
CA LYS A 77 -10.86 8.99 -2.07
C LYS A 77 -9.36 9.22 -1.98
N ILE A 78 -8.67 8.29 -1.33
CA ILE A 78 -7.21 8.29 -1.19
C ILE A 78 -6.68 7.06 -1.90
N THR A 79 -5.82 7.25 -2.88
CA THR A 79 -5.21 6.17 -3.65
C THR A 79 -3.71 6.11 -3.36
N LYS A 80 -3.22 4.95 -2.94
CA LYS A 80 -1.79 4.69 -2.73
C LYS A 80 -1.48 3.21 -2.92
N ASN A 81 -0.44 2.88 -3.68
CA ASN A 81 0.02 1.49 -3.93
C ASN A 81 -1.12 0.56 -4.40
N ASN A 82 -1.95 1.03 -5.33
CA ASN A 82 -3.12 0.31 -5.84
C ASN A 82 -4.15 -0.07 -4.76
N ARG A 83 -4.10 0.58 -3.59
CA ARG A 83 -5.13 0.53 -2.54
C ARG A 83 -5.89 1.84 -2.56
N ILE A 84 -7.20 1.76 -2.35
CA ILE A 84 -8.10 2.92 -2.38
C ILE A 84 -8.82 2.96 -1.03
N LEU A 85 -8.62 4.02 -0.25
CA LEU A 85 -9.48 4.31 0.89
C LEU A 85 -10.57 5.28 0.42
N TYR A 86 -11.83 4.86 0.54
CA TYR A 86 -12.99 5.66 0.21
C TYR A 86 -13.76 6.00 1.48
N ALA A 87 -13.79 7.27 1.85
CA ALA A 87 -14.55 7.77 2.99
C ALA A 87 -15.78 8.52 2.51
N ARG A 88 -16.88 8.34 3.23
CA ARG A 88 -18.11 9.11 3.03
C ARG A 88 -18.48 9.82 4.33
N PHE A 89 -18.71 11.11 4.20
CA PHE A 89 -19.16 11.97 5.29
C PHE A 89 -20.65 12.19 5.12
N GLN A 90 -21.42 11.65 6.06
CA GLN A 90 -22.85 11.94 6.15
C GLN A 90 -23.02 13.39 6.55
N ASP A 91 -23.97 14.07 5.92
CA ASP A 91 -24.34 15.45 6.19
C ASP A 91 -25.32 15.58 7.35
N ILE A 92 -25.50 14.52 8.14
CA ILE A 92 -26.43 14.46 9.27
C ILE A 92 -25.72 13.92 10.50
N MET A 93 -25.93 14.59 11.64
CA MET A 93 -25.59 14.13 12.98
C MET A 93 -26.86 14.02 13.84
N LEU A 94 -26.76 13.40 15.01
CA LEU A 94 -27.78 13.52 16.04
C LEU A 94 -27.34 14.60 17.05
N SER A 95 -28.08 15.70 17.07
CA SER A 95 -27.98 16.77 18.08
C SER A 95 -29.11 16.57 19.08
N ASP A 96 -28.81 16.23 20.34
CA ASP A 96 -29.82 16.02 21.38
C ASP A 96 -30.90 15.03 20.93
N ASN A 97 -30.45 13.94 20.30
CA ASN A 97 -31.28 12.88 19.70
C ASN A 97 -32.17 13.34 18.52
N ARG A 98 -31.88 14.50 17.92
CA ARG A 98 -32.55 15.04 16.73
C ARG A 98 -31.61 15.09 15.52
N PRO A 99 -32.03 14.55 14.36
CA PRO A 99 -31.26 14.66 13.12
C PRO A 99 -31.01 16.13 12.77
N THR A 100 -29.75 16.51 12.62
CA THR A 100 -29.32 17.88 12.35
C THR A 100 -28.24 17.88 11.29
N THR A 101 -28.31 18.81 10.35
CA THR A 101 -27.34 18.90 9.26
C THR A 101 -25.96 19.34 9.77
N ILE A 102 -24.92 18.68 9.29
CA ILE A 102 -23.51 19.02 9.53
C ILE A 102 -22.75 19.20 8.22
N LEU A 103 -21.64 19.92 8.30
CA LEU A 103 -20.77 20.15 7.15
C LEU A 103 -19.37 19.60 7.41
N ALA A 104 -18.94 18.66 6.58
CA ALA A 104 -17.56 18.20 6.52
C ALA A 104 -16.76 19.07 5.54
N LYS A 105 -15.53 19.43 5.92
CA LYS A 105 -14.64 20.25 5.10
C LYS A 105 -13.27 19.59 5.00
N LEU A 106 -12.66 19.70 3.83
CA LEU A 106 -11.24 19.40 3.66
C LEU A 106 -10.43 20.57 4.19
N ILE A 107 -9.69 20.35 5.29
CA ILE A 107 -8.89 21.39 5.95
C ILE A 107 -7.49 21.45 5.33
N SER A 108 -6.84 20.30 5.20
CA SER A 108 -5.56 20.15 4.51
C SER A 108 -5.46 18.77 3.87
N SER A 109 -4.71 18.72 2.77
CA SER A 109 -4.49 17.50 2.01
C SER A 109 -3.08 17.53 1.47
N ASP A 110 -2.20 16.74 2.09
CA ASP A 110 -0.82 16.56 1.67
C ASP A 110 -0.61 15.14 1.16
N LYS A 111 0.48 14.92 0.44
CA LYS A 111 0.87 13.62 -0.13
C LYS A 111 1.02 12.49 0.90
N SER A 112 1.18 12.84 2.17
CA SER A 112 1.41 11.91 3.28
C SER A 112 0.37 12.02 4.41
N SER A 113 -0.55 12.99 4.36
CA SER A 113 -1.55 13.15 5.41
C SER A 113 -2.78 13.89 4.90
N VAL A 114 -3.94 13.61 5.50
CA VAL A 114 -5.18 14.32 5.24
C VAL A 114 -5.81 14.79 6.53
N ARG A 115 -6.37 16.01 6.51
CA ARG A 115 -7.10 16.59 7.65
C ARG A 115 -8.47 17.06 7.23
N ILE A 116 -9.47 16.60 7.98
CA ILE A 116 -10.88 16.80 7.71
C ILE A 116 -11.52 17.46 8.93
N GLY A 117 -12.32 18.49 8.71
CA GLY A 117 -13.04 19.21 9.76
C GLY A 117 -14.54 18.96 9.65
N LEU A 118 -15.17 18.48 10.71
CA LEU A 118 -16.62 18.40 10.84
C LEU A 118 -17.10 19.60 11.63
N ASN A 119 -17.97 20.43 11.06
CA ASN A 119 -18.55 21.58 11.74
C ASN A 119 -19.91 21.17 12.32
N LEU A 120 -19.96 21.10 13.64
CA LEU A 120 -21.15 20.78 14.42
C LEU A 120 -21.80 22.09 14.89
N PRO A 121 -23.13 22.24 14.75
CA PRO A 121 -23.85 23.28 15.46
C PRO A 121 -23.86 23.02 16.97
N HIS A 122 -24.43 23.97 17.72
CA HIS A 122 -24.65 23.80 19.17
C HIS A 122 -25.45 22.52 19.47
N CYS A 123 -24.94 21.69 20.37
CA CYS A 123 -25.53 20.43 20.82
C CYS A 123 -25.06 20.09 22.23
N SER A 124 -25.92 19.53 23.09
CA SER A 124 -25.53 19.02 24.40
C SER A 124 -25.05 17.57 24.33
N ASP A 125 -25.69 16.75 23.50
CA ASP A 125 -25.22 15.43 23.08
C ASP A 125 -25.12 15.39 21.55
N CYS A 126 -23.90 15.33 21.05
CA CYS A 126 -23.60 15.29 19.63
C CYS A 126 -23.08 13.90 19.27
N LEU A 127 -23.84 13.17 18.44
CA LEU A 127 -23.43 11.87 17.93
C LEU A 127 -23.25 11.94 16.42
N ILE A 128 -22.12 11.43 15.94
CA ILE A 128 -21.73 11.42 14.52
C ILE A 128 -21.28 10.01 14.15
N ASP A 129 -21.54 9.58 12.92
CA ASP A 129 -21.22 8.24 12.44
C ASP A 129 -20.74 8.25 10.97
N PRO A 130 -19.52 8.72 10.69
CA PRO A 130 -18.95 8.64 9.35
C PRO A 130 -18.63 7.19 8.97
N ASP A 131 -18.76 6.86 7.69
CA ASP A 131 -18.43 5.52 7.18
C ASP A 131 -17.26 5.53 6.18
N PHE A 132 -16.40 4.51 6.32
CA PHE A 132 -15.19 4.35 5.54
C PHE A 132 -15.21 2.97 4.89
N SER A 133 -14.74 2.89 3.65
CA SER A 133 -14.67 1.68 2.86
C SER A 133 -13.26 1.54 2.31
N LEU A 134 -12.58 0.45 2.64
CA LEU A 134 -11.30 0.13 2.02
C LEU A 134 -11.57 -0.71 0.77
N LEU A 135 -11.10 -0.21 -0.36
CA LEU A 135 -11.19 -0.82 -1.67
C LEU A 135 -9.78 -1.17 -2.16
N VAL A 136 -9.69 -2.24 -2.93
CA VAL A 136 -8.48 -2.62 -3.65
C VAL A 136 -8.68 -2.19 -5.10
N SER A 137 -7.72 -1.49 -5.70
CA SER A 137 -7.87 -1.06 -7.10
C SER A 137 -7.82 -2.27 -8.03
N THR A 138 -8.41 -2.15 -9.22
CA THR A 138 -8.40 -3.20 -10.25
C THR A 138 -7.00 -3.59 -10.70
N ASP A 139 -6.03 -2.68 -10.53
CA ASP A 139 -4.63 -2.88 -10.89
C ASP A 139 -3.81 -3.55 -9.78
N TYR A 140 -4.41 -3.82 -8.63
CA TYR A 140 -3.74 -4.49 -7.53
C TYR A 140 -3.44 -5.95 -7.87
N LYS A 141 -2.18 -6.34 -7.74
CA LYS A 141 -1.70 -7.71 -7.96
C LYS A 141 -1.64 -8.45 -6.63
N PHE A 142 -2.49 -9.45 -6.45
CA PHE A 142 -2.45 -10.33 -5.27
C PHE A 142 -1.19 -11.20 -5.24
N GLU A 143 -0.68 -11.59 -6.41
CA GLU A 143 0.55 -12.35 -6.56
C GLU A 143 1.56 -11.57 -7.41
N CYS A 144 2.74 -11.33 -6.85
CA CYS A 144 3.85 -10.84 -7.64
C CYS A 144 4.42 -12.01 -8.45
N LYS A 145 4.08 -12.06 -9.75
CA LYS A 145 4.80 -12.95 -10.68
C LYS A 145 6.26 -12.53 -10.70
N GLU A 146 7.12 -13.29 -10.02
CA GLU A 146 8.55 -13.14 -10.20
C GLU A 146 8.87 -13.41 -11.66
N LYS A 147 9.59 -12.48 -12.31
CA LYS A 147 10.15 -12.76 -13.64
C LYS A 147 11.03 -13.99 -13.49
N SER A 148 10.62 -15.11 -14.08
CA SER A 148 11.35 -16.37 -13.91
C SER A 148 12.80 -16.16 -14.37
N LYS A 149 13.76 -16.38 -13.47
CA LYS A 149 15.20 -16.27 -13.78
C LYS A 149 15.70 -17.41 -14.68
N LYS A 150 14.80 -18.09 -15.40
CA LYS A 150 15.09 -19.22 -16.30
C LYS A 150 16.16 -18.86 -17.33
N TRP A 151 16.15 -17.62 -17.85
CA TRP A 151 17.19 -17.15 -18.77
C TRP A 151 18.57 -17.05 -18.09
N ILE A 152 18.64 -16.59 -16.84
CA ILE A 152 19.90 -16.53 -16.08
C ILE A 152 20.44 -17.94 -15.83
N ILE A 153 19.58 -18.89 -15.48
CA ILE A 153 19.95 -20.30 -15.32
C ILE A 153 20.47 -20.86 -16.66
N ALA A 154 19.77 -20.62 -17.76
CA ALA A 154 20.18 -21.07 -19.09
C ALA A 154 21.54 -20.48 -19.50
N VAL A 155 21.74 -19.17 -19.33
CA VAL A 155 23.01 -18.49 -19.64
C VAL A 155 24.16 -19.01 -18.78
N SER A 156 23.92 -19.24 -17.48
CA SER A 156 24.94 -19.72 -16.56
C SER A 156 25.42 -21.14 -16.91
N VAL A 157 24.50 -22.03 -17.31
CA VAL A 157 24.85 -23.40 -17.75
C VAL A 157 25.68 -23.38 -19.03
N ILE A 158 25.30 -22.55 -20.03
CA ILE A 158 26.03 -22.46 -21.30
C ILE A 158 27.47 -21.97 -21.08
N LEU A 159 27.65 -20.91 -20.27
CA LEU A 159 28.98 -20.39 -19.93
C LEU A 159 29.86 -21.44 -19.24
N GLY A 160 29.29 -22.24 -18.33
CA GLY A 160 30.00 -23.32 -17.65
C GLY A 160 30.49 -24.40 -18.62
N VAL A 161 29.65 -24.84 -19.55
CA VAL A 161 30.00 -25.87 -20.54
C VAL A 161 31.08 -25.36 -21.50
N VAL A 162 30.96 -24.14 -22.01
CA VAL A 162 31.95 -23.56 -22.93
C VAL A 162 33.32 -23.43 -22.26
N ALA A 163 33.36 -22.93 -21.01
CA ALA A 163 34.60 -22.83 -20.25
C ALA A 163 35.23 -24.20 -20.01
N PHE A 164 34.44 -25.21 -19.65
CA PHE A 164 34.93 -26.57 -19.44
C PHE A 164 35.54 -27.19 -20.70
N VAL A 165 34.87 -27.04 -21.86
CA VAL A 165 35.38 -27.55 -23.14
C VAL A 165 36.68 -26.86 -23.55
N ALA A 166 36.78 -25.53 -23.38
CA ALA A 166 37.99 -24.79 -23.67
C ALA A 166 39.19 -25.25 -22.81
N ILE A 167 38.95 -25.48 -21.50
CA ILE A 167 39.97 -26.00 -20.58
C ILE A 167 40.38 -27.42 -20.99
N ALA A 168 39.43 -28.29 -21.34
CA ALA A 168 39.72 -29.66 -21.77
C ALA A 168 40.58 -29.71 -23.05
N ILE A 169 40.26 -28.87 -24.03
CA ILE A 169 41.05 -28.73 -25.27
C ILE A 169 42.45 -28.18 -24.95
N GLY A 170 42.54 -27.14 -24.12
CA GLY A 170 43.81 -26.56 -23.68
C GLY A 170 44.71 -27.59 -22.99
N LEU A 171 44.15 -28.38 -22.06
CA LEU A 171 44.84 -29.49 -21.40
C LEU A 171 45.28 -30.56 -22.39
N TYR A 172 44.42 -30.96 -23.33
CA TYR A 172 44.75 -31.97 -24.35
C TYR A 172 45.93 -31.53 -25.23
N VAL A 173 45.91 -30.29 -25.73
CA VAL A 173 47.00 -29.74 -26.56
C VAL A 173 48.30 -29.62 -25.76
N ALA A 174 48.23 -29.13 -24.51
CA ALA A 174 49.39 -29.00 -23.63
C ALA A 174 50.05 -30.37 -23.35
N LEU A 175 49.24 -31.40 -23.09
CA LEU A 175 49.73 -32.78 -22.90
C LEU A 175 50.31 -33.36 -24.19
N LYS A 176 49.74 -33.08 -25.36
CA LYS A 176 50.26 -33.60 -26.63
C LYS A 176 51.64 -33.00 -26.95
N LYS A 177 51.82 -31.70 -26.74
CA LYS A 177 53.02 -30.94 -27.13
C LYS A 177 54.18 -31.04 -26.13
N SER A 178 53.91 -31.23 -24.83
CA SER A 178 54.96 -31.23 -23.80
C SER A 178 55.25 -32.62 -23.23
N THR A 179 56.42 -33.17 -23.55
CA THR A 179 56.91 -34.46 -23.02
C THR A 179 57.11 -34.42 -21.49
N VAL A 180 57.48 -33.25 -20.94
CA VAL A 180 57.68 -33.05 -19.50
C VAL A 180 56.36 -33.17 -18.71
N LEU A 181 55.25 -32.68 -19.28
CA LEU A 181 53.93 -32.81 -18.66
C LEU A 181 53.44 -34.27 -18.69
N LYS A 182 53.70 -35.03 -19.76
CA LYS A 182 53.38 -36.47 -19.82
C LYS A 182 54.08 -37.25 -18.70
N ILE A 183 55.36 -36.96 -18.44
CA ILE A 183 56.13 -37.60 -17.37
C ILE A 183 55.57 -37.24 -15.99
N LYS A 184 55.22 -35.96 -15.75
CA LYS A 184 54.58 -35.52 -14.48
C LYS A 184 53.21 -36.16 -14.26
N VAL A 185 52.36 -36.25 -15.29
CA VAL A 185 51.05 -36.91 -15.22
C VAL A 185 51.20 -38.42 -14.97
N TYR A 186 52.15 -39.08 -15.63
CA TYR A 186 52.45 -40.49 -15.37
C TYR A 186 52.91 -40.71 -13.92
N LYS A 187 53.77 -39.83 -13.38
CA LYS A 187 54.21 -39.86 -11.98
C LYS A 187 53.04 -39.66 -11.01
N LEU A 188 52.15 -38.71 -11.29
CA LEU A 188 50.93 -38.46 -10.49
C LEU A 188 49.98 -39.67 -10.52
N LYS A 189 49.75 -40.27 -11.70
CA LYS A 189 48.92 -41.47 -11.86
C LYS A 189 49.50 -42.66 -11.09
N LYS A 190 50.83 -42.81 -11.07
CA LYS A 190 51.53 -43.83 -10.28
C LYS A 190 51.35 -43.60 -8.78
N LEU A 191 51.41 -42.36 -8.31
CA LEU A 191 51.18 -42.01 -6.89
C LEU A 191 49.73 -42.26 -6.46
N LEU A 192 48.74 -41.89 -7.28
CA LEU A 192 47.33 -42.16 -6.98
C LEU A 192 47.00 -43.65 -6.98
N LYS A 193 47.65 -44.46 -7.83
CA LYS A 193 47.47 -45.91 -7.86
C LYS A 193 48.15 -46.64 -6.69
N ASN A 194 49.15 -46.03 -6.06
CA ASN A 194 49.83 -46.60 -4.90
C ASN A 194 49.15 -46.25 -3.56
N ASN A 195 48.21 -45.30 -3.56
CA ASN A 195 47.51 -44.83 -2.36
C ASN A 195 46.07 -45.36 -2.25
N ASN A 196 45.65 -46.23 -3.20
CA ASN A 196 44.44 -47.05 -3.13
C ASN A 196 44.86 -48.53 -3.03
#